data_AF-A0A931XR07-F1
#
_entry.id   AF-A0A931XR07-F1
#
_cell.length_a   1.000
_cell.length_b   1.000
_cell.length_c   1.000
_cell.angle_alpha   90.00
_cell.angle_beta   90.00
_cell.angle_gamma   90.00
#
_symmetry.space_group_name_H-M   'P 1'
#
loop_
_entity.id
_entity.type
_entity.pdbx_description
1 polymer ?
#
loop_
_entity_poly.entity_id
_entity_poly.type
_entity_poly.pdbx_seq_one_letter_code
_entity_poly.pdbx_strand_id
1 'polypeptide(L)'
;MISKGMLREAKENAAKNVQSLFPYAERGVAIVGLEPSCLLTLRDEYPDLLRTQASKLVARQSFLLEEFLLTERDAGRLSLAFKSNGRKALLHGHCHQKALVGTAPTLAVLRWAGF
;
A
#
# COMPACT_ATOMS: atom_id res chain seq x y z
N MET A 1 -9.46 7.95 12.62
CA MET A 1 -9.54 9.39 12.95
C MET A 1 -10.48 10.10 11.99
N ILE A 2 -10.25 10.00 10.67
CA ILE A 2 -11.09 10.65 9.64
C ILE A 2 -12.57 10.25 9.76
N SER A 3 -12.87 8.95 9.78
CA SER A 3 -14.24 8.44 9.93
C SER A 3 -14.92 8.77 11.27
N LYS A 4 -14.16 9.26 12.26
CA LYS A 4 -14.66 9.71 13.56
C LYS A 4 -14.79 11.23 13.66
N GLY A 5 -14.63 11.96 12.55
CA GLY A 5 -14.68 13.43 12.53
C GLY A 5 -13.48 14.14 13.16
N MET A 6 -12.45 13.40 13.58
CA MET A 6 -11.23 13.92 14.23
C MET A 6 -10.25 14.45 13.17
N LEU A 7 -10.71 15.42 12.36
CA LEU A 7 -9.99 15.87 11.17
C LEU A 7 -8.71 16.65 11.50
N ARG A 8 -8.70 17.39 12.61
CA ARG A 8 -7.51 18.15 13.05
C ARG A 8 -6.38 17.21 13.42
N GLU A 9 -6.65 16.23 14.28
CA GLU A 9 -5.69 15.20 14.71
C GLU A 9 -5.25 14.34 13.52
N ALA A 10 -6.18 14.00 12.62
CA ALA A 10 -5.85 13.29 11.39
C ALA A 10 -4.87 14.08 10.53
N LYS A 11 -5.08 15.40 10.37
CA LYS A 11 -4.21 16.27 9.58
C LYS A 11 -2.83 16.42 10.20
N GLU A 12 -2.75 16.59 11.52
CA GLU A 12 -1.48 16.66 12.25
C GLU A 12 -0.66 15.36 12.09
N ASN A 13 -1.31 14.20 12.24
CA ASN A 13 -0.65 12.91 12.07
C ASN A 13 -0.27 12.65 10.61
N ALA A 14 -1.12 13.03 9.65
CA ALA A 14 -0.81 12.92 8.24
C ALA A 14 0.44 13.75 7.88
N ALA A 15 0.54 14.98 8.38
CA ALA A 15 1.70 15.84 8.13
C ALA A 15 3.00 15.23 8.67
N LYS A 16 2.99 14.67 9.89
CA LYS A 16 4.15 13.99 10.50
C LYS A 16 4.59 12.77 9.68
N ASN A 17 3.63 11.96 9.25
CA ASN A 17 3.89 10.77 8.44
C ASN A 17 4.50 11.16 7.09
N VAL A 18 3.90 12.13 6.39
CA VAL A 18 4.42 12.63 5.11
C VAL A 18 5.82 13.21 5.29
N GLN A 19 6.07 14.02 6.32
CA GLN A 19 7.40 14.57 6.59
C GLN A 19 8.45 13.47 6.76
N SER A 20 8.11 12.39 7.44
CA SER A 20 9.03 11.27 7.70
C SER A 20 9.30 10.43 6.45
N LEU A 21 8.30 10.27 5.59
CA LEU A 21 8.36 9.42 4.40
C LEU A 21 8.86 10.15 3.14
N PHE A 22 8.67 11.47 3.08
CA PHE A 22 8.99 12.28 1.90
C PHE A 22 10.44 12.12 1.41
N PRO A 23 11.49 12.10 2.26
CA PRO A 23 12.86 11.94 1.79
C PRO A 23 13.09 10.62 1.03
N TYR A 24 12.35 9.56 1.36
CA TYR A 24 12.43 8.26 0.67
C TYR A 24 11.66 8.30 -0.64
N ALA A 25 10.44 8.87 -0.61
CA ALA A 25 9.62 9.03 -1.80
C ALA A 25 10.31 9.89 -2.87
N GLU A 26 11.00 10.95 -2.46
CA GLU A 26 11.77 11.83 -3.35
C GLU A 26 12.93 11.09 -4.06
N ARG A 27 13.52 10.10 -3.40
CA ARG A 27 14.56 9.24 -3.99
C ARG A 27 13.97 8.07 -4.80
N GLY A 28 12.66 7.99 -4.98
CA GLY A 28 11.98 6.90 -5.67
C GLY A 28 11.97 5.58 -4.90
N VAL A 29 12.18 5.61 -3.58
CA VAL A 29 12.14 4.40 -2.73
C VAL A 29 10.69 4.02 -2.45
N ALA A 30 10.28 2.81 -2.82
CA ALA A 30 8.93 2.29 -2.57
C ALA A 30 8.59 2.25 -1.08
N ILE A 31 7.40 2.77 -0.73
CA ILE A 31 6.81 2.70 0.59
C ILE A 31 5.79 1.57 0.56
N VAL A 32 6.11 0.46 1.21
CA VAL A 32 5.27 -0.75 1.16
C VAL A 32 4.47 -0.91 2.45
N GLY A 33 3.15 -0.92 2.33
CA GLY A 33 2.23 -1.16 3.44
C GLY A 33 1.73 -2.61 3.49
N LEU A 34 1.71 -3.19 4.69
CA LEU A 34 1.13 -4.51 4.92
C LEU A 34 -0.34 -4.46 5.32
N GLU A 35 -0.79 -3.31 5.84
CA GLU A 35 -2.15 -3.12 6.31
C GLU A 35 -2.90 -2.21 5.32
N PRO A 36 -3.94 -2.72 4.62
CA PRO A 36 -4.58 -1.97 3.55
C PRO A 36 -5.21 -0.66 3.98
N SER A 37 -5.92 -0.61 5.12
CA SER A 37 -6.66 0.60 5.50
C SER A 37 -5.73 1.78 5.83
N CYS A 38 -4.61 1.55 6.51
CA CYS A 38 -3.59 2.56 6.79
C CYS A 38 -2.90 3.02 5.52
N LEU A 39 -2.50 2.09 4.65
CA LEU A 39 -1.82 2.45 3.42
C LEU A 39 -2.76 3.20 2.47
N LEU A 40 -4.00 2.75 2.31
CA LEU A 40 -4.97 3.43 1.47
C LEU A 40 -5.25 4.83 2.02
N THR A 41 -5.35 5.00 3.35
CA THR A 41 -5.43 6.34 3.97
C THR A 41 -4.24 7.24 3.56
N LEU A 42 -3.02 6.70 3.57
CA LEU A 42 -1.80 7.41 3.16
C LEU A 42 -1.82 7.77 1.66
N ARG A 43 -2.36 6.88 0.83
CA ARG A 43 -2.34 6.99 -0.63
C ARG A 43 -3.47 7.88 -1.17
N ASP A 44 -4.68 7.70 -0.68
CA ASP A 44 -5.89 8.25 -1.29
C ASP A 44 -6.38 9.49 -0.52
N GLU A 45 -6.33 9.50 0.82
CA GLU A 45 -6.89 10.58 1.64
C GLU A 45 -5.88 11.67 2.04
N TYR A 46 -4.61 11.33 2.30
CA TYR A 46 -3.61 12.32 2.70
C TYR A 46 -3.36 13.42 1.66
N PRO A 47 -3.35 13.15 0.34
CA PRO A 47 -3.26 14.19 -0.67
C PRO A 47 -4.35 15.25 -0.55
N ASP A 48 -5.59 14.85 -0.27
CA ASP A 48 -6.75 15.74 -0.15
C ASP A 48 -6.77 16.49 1.19
N LEU A 49 -6.31 15.82 2.25
CA LEU A 49 -6.26 16.37 3.61
C LEU A 49 -5.16 17.42 3.77
N LEU A 50 -3.98 17.18 3.19
CA LEU A 50 -2.80 18.05 3.33
C LEU A 50 -2.63 19.03 2.17
N ARG A 51 -3.03 18.64 0.96
CA ARG A 51 -2.93 19.44 -0.27
C ARG A 51 -1.50 19.93 -0.58
N THR A 52 -0.50 19.11 -0.26
CA THR A 52 0.91 19.42 -0.51
C THR A 52 1.49 18.59 -1.66
N GLN A 53 2.59 19.03 -2.26
CA GLN A 53 3.29 18.21 -3.24
C GLN A 53 3.97 16.99 -2.58
N ALA A 54 4.46 17.15 -1.35
CA ALA A 54 5.06 16.06 -0.59
C ALA A 54 4.06 14.91 -0.34
N SER A 55 2.83 15.22 0.05
CA SER A 55 1.80 14.20 0.26
C SER A 55 1.43 13.47 -1.03
N LYS A 56 1.35 14.19 -2.16
CA LYS A 56 1.13 13.57 -3.48
C LYS A 56 2.27 12.65 -3.90
N LEU A 57 3.52 13.02 -3.62
CA LEU A 57 4.68 12.21 -3.97
C LEU A 57 4.76 10.95 -3.10
N VAL A 58 4.55 11.09 -1.79
CA VAL A 58 4.46 9.96 -0.85
C VAL A 58 3.35 9.00 -1.27
N ALA A 59 2.17 9.51 -1.62
CA ALA A 59 1.06 8.69 -2.11
C ALA A 59 1.42 7.90 -3.38
N ARG A 60 2.04 8.54 -4.38
CA ARG A 60 2.46 7.87 -5.63
C ARG A 60 3.49 6.77 -5.41
N GLN A 61 4.27 6.87 -4.35
CA GLN A 61 5.30 5.90 -4.00
C GLN A 61 4.81 4.84 -2.99
N SER A 62 3.52 4.84 -2.65
CA SER A 62 2.92 3.94 -1.65
C SER A 62 2.19 2.76 -2.31
N PHE A 63 2.59 1.54 -1.97
CA PHE A 63 2.10 0.30 -2.59
C PHE A 63 1.69 -0.73 -1.55
N LEU A 64 0.61 -1.46 -1.80
CA LEU A 64 0.34 -2.69 -1.06
C LEU A 64 1.45 -3.68 -1.40
N LEU A 65 1.79 -4.57 -0.45
CA LEU A 65 2.84 -5.56 -0.66
C LEU A 65 2.66 -6.34 -1.97
N GLU A 66 1.44 -6.79 -2.24
CA GLU A 66 1.12 -7.54 -3.43
C GLU A 66 1.24 -6.72 -4.72
N GLU A 67 0.88 -5.44 -4.69
CA GLU A 67 1.05 -4.53 -5.84
C GLU A 67 2.54 -4.33 -6.13
N PHE A 68 3.34 -4.11 -5.08
CA PHE A 68 4.78 -3.94 -5.19
C PHE A 68 5.45 -5.20 -5.75
N LEU A 69 5.15 -6.36 -5.17
CA LEU A 69 5.74 -7.65 -5.59
C LEU A 69 5.45 -7.96 -7.06
N LEU A 70 4.21 -7.72 -7.52
CA LEU A 70 3.85 -7.92 -8.93
C LEU A 70 4.53 -6.90 -9.83
N THR A 71 4.55 -5.62 -9.46
CA THR A 71 5.20 -4.56 -10.24
C THR A 71 6.69 -4.82 -10.43
N GLU A 72 7.40 -5.19 -9.37
CA GLU A 72 8.84 -5.48 -9.44
C GLU A 72 9.14 -6.77 -10.21
N ARG A 73 8.26 -7.77 -10.11
CA ARG A 73 8.35 -9.01 -10.89
C ARG A 73 8.16 -8.72 -12.38
N ASP A 74 7.12 -7.98 -12.75
CA ASP A 74 6.80 -7.64 -14.14
C ASP A 74 7.89 -6.77 -14.76
N ALA A 75 8.54 -5.92 -13.95
CA ALA A 75 9.69 -5.14 -14.36
C ALA A 75 11.01 -5.93 -14.42
N GLY A 76 11.00 -7.23 -14.08
CA GLY A 76 12.19 -8.08 -14.08
C GLY A 76 13.23 -7.73 -13.00
N ARG A 77 12.87 -6.90 -12.01
CA ARG A 77 13.75 -6.44 -10.93
C ARG A 77 13.71 -7.33 -9.69
N LEU A 78 12.71 -8.20 -9.60
CA LEU A 78 12.51 -9.11 -8.48
C LEU A 78 12.46 -10.56 -8.94
N SER A 79 13.40 -11.36 -8.44
CA SER A 79 13.39 -12.81 -8.59
C SER A 79 13.22 -13.46 -7.21
N LEU A 80 11.98 -13.86 -6.90
CA LEU A 80 11.66 -14.67 -5.73
C LEU A 80 11.27 -16.08 -6.16
N ALA A 81 11.99 -17.07 -5.63
CA ALA A 81 11.69 -18.48 -5.83
C ALA A 81 10.89 -19.00 -4.62
N PHE A 82 9.57 -19.06 -4.77
CA PHE A 82 8.71 -19.66 -3.76
C PHE A 82 8.76 -21.19 -3.87
N LYS A 83 8.85 -21.86 -2.73
CA LYS A 83 8.68 -23.31 -2.65
C LYS A 83 7.19 -23.61 -2.48
N SER A 84 6.55 -24.14 -3.52
CA SER A 84 5.19 -24.64 -3.35
C SER A 84 5.20 -25.77 -2.33
N ASN A 85 4.23 -25.73 -1.42
CA ASN A 85 3.98 -26.78 -0.44
C ASN A 85 2.67 -27.54 -0.74
N GLY A 86 2.01 -27.24 -1.87
CA GLY A 86 0.74 -27.84 -2.29
C GLY A 86 -0.44 -27.56 -1.35
N ARG A 87 -0.30 -26.61 -0.40
CA ARG A 87 -1.35 -26.30 0.57
C ARG A 87 -2.34 -25.31 -0.03
N LYS A 88 -3.61 -25.48 0.31
CA LYS A 88 -4.66 -24.53 -0.03
C LYS A 88 -4.72 -23.43 1.02
N ALA A 89 -4.86 -22.18 0.58
CA ALA A 89 -5.16 -21.04 1.44
C ALA A 89 -6.58 -20.53 1.17
N LEU A 90 -7.30 -20.16 2.23
CA LEU A 90 -8.56 -19.43 2.12
C LEU A 90 -8.27 -17.94 2.29
N LEU A 91 -8.55 -17.15 1.25
CA LEU A 91 -8.34 -15.71 1.29
C LEU A 91 -9.59 -14.99 1.83
N HIS A 92 -9.41 -14.26 2.93
CA HIS A 92 -10.40 -13.30 3.42
C HIS A 92 -9.90 -11.87 3.18
N GLY A 93 -10.34 -11.25 2.07
CA GLY A 93 -9.97 -9.87 1.76
C GLY A 93 -10.70 -8.84 2.63
N HIS A 94 -9.99 -7.77 3.01
CA HIS A 94 -10.53 -6.67 3.79
C HIS A 94 -11.62 -5.93 3.01
N CYS A 95 -12.71 -5.50 3.67
CA CYS A 95 -13.78 -4.74 3.02
C CYS A 95 -13.28 -3.48 2.28
N HIS A 96 -12.33 -2.74 2.88
CA HIS A 96 -11.73 -1.54 2.28
C HIS A 96 -10.93 -1.90 1.01
N GLN A 97 -10.13 -2.97 1.07
CA GLN A 97 -9.38 -3.48 -0.07
C GLN A 97 -10.29 -3.95 -1.20
N LYS A 98 -11.36 -4.69 -0.88
CA LYS A 98 -12.35 -5.16 -1.86
C LYS A 98 -13.04 -4.00 -2.59
N ALA A 99 -13.32 -2.91 -1.89
CA ALA A 99 -14.06 -1.77 -2.43
C ALA A 99 -13.21 -0.88 -3.35
N LEU A 100 -11.91 -0.68 -3.03
CA LEU A 100 -11.06 0.28 -3.76
C LEU A 100 -10.09 -0.37 -4.75
N VAL A 101 -9.52 -1.53 -4.43
CA VAL A 101 -8.41 -2.15 -5.19
C VAL A 101 -8.78 -3.54 -5.71
N GLY A 102 -9.70 -4.23 -5.04
CA GLY A 102 -9.99 -5.64 -5.26
C GLY A 102 -8.93 -6.56 -4.62
N THR A 103 -9.18 -7.87 -4.65
CA THR A 103 -8.28 -8.90 -4.07
C THR A 103 -7.47 -9.65 -5.12
N ALA A 104 -7.57 -9.25 -6.39
CA ALA A 104 -6.89 -9.91 -7.51
C ALA A 104 -5.36 -9.89 -7.36
N PRO A 105 -4.71 -8.77 -6.95
CA PRO A 105 -3.26 -8.77 -6.72
C PRO A 105 -2.83 -9.76 -5.63
N THR A 106 -3.57 -9.84 -4.52
CA THR A 106 -3.29 -10.80 -3.44
C THR A 106 -3.40 -12.24 -3.93
N LEU A 107 -4.45 -12.56 -4.70
CA LEU A 107 -4.61 -13.90 -5.30
C LEU A 107 -3.48 -14.25 -6.27
N ALA A 108 -3.04 -13.28 -7.09
CA ALA A 108 -1.94 -13.50 -8.03
C ALA A 108 -0.62 -13.79 -7.30
N VAL A 109 -0.32 -13.06 -6.21
CA VAL A 109 0.86 -13.33 -5.38
C VAL A 109 0.76 -14.67 -4.66
N LEU A 110 -0.41 -15.03 -4.10
CA LEU A 110 -0.60 -16.33 -3.45
C LEU A 110 -0.40 -17.50 -4.43
N ARG A 111 -0.94 -17.39 -5.66
CA ARG A 111 -0.72 -18.38 -6.72
C ARG A 111 0.75 -18.46 -7.11
N TRP A 112 1.43 -17.32 -7.24
CA TRP A 112 2.87 -17.29 -7.48
C TRP A 112 3.65 -17.95 -6.34
N ALA A 113 3.20 -17.77 -5.09
CA ALA A 113 3.77 -18.42 -3.92
C ALA A 113 3.45 -19.93 -3.82
N GLY A 114 2.62 -20.46 -4.72
CA GLY A 114 2.32 -21.88 -4.83
C GLY A 114 1.19 -22.37 -3.91
N PHE A 115 0.24 -21.48 -3.59
CA PHE A 115 -1.04 -21.78 -2.93
C PHE A 115 -2.20 -21.93 -3.91
#